data_AF-A0A0D0RDN2-F1
#
_entry.id   AF-A0A0D0RDN2-F1
#
_cell.length_a   1.000
_cell.length_b   1.000
_cell.length_c   1.000
_cell.angle_alpha   90.00
_cell.angle_beta   90.00
_cell.angle_gamma   90.00
#
_symmetry.space_group_name_H-M   'P 1'
#
loop_
_entity.id
_entity.type
_entity.pdbx_description
1 polymer ?
#
loop_
_entity_poly.entity_id
_entity_poly.type
_entity_poly.pdbx_seq_one_letter_code
_entity_poly.pdbx_strand_id
1 'polypeptide(L)'
;MGRFTDAKNLLIYAYDQGMLGGKLTVHGILEICSECGDLINGERFYKEFVEKWSESREKISADYFIAKLRNVPTMEQIELLEVCCQEDFREDWLYSLACLYDEIGDSESCVSICHKIIFYFGTGEYAKKAVELRQNYGELTKEERKQLKKQNIMMMYKKLKKSK
;
A
#
# COMPACT_ATOMS: atom_id res chain seq x y z
N MET A 1 8.92 10.09 -11.46
CA MET A 1 8.83 11.04 -10.34
C MET A 1 7.91 12.22 -10.69
N GLY A 2 8.19 13.10 -11.66
CA GLY A 2 7.36 14.31 -11.92
C GLY A 2 5.84 14.09 -12.14
N ARG A 3 5.44 13.12 -12.97
CA ARG A 3 4.01 12.91 -13.31
C ARG A 3 3.10 12.59 -12.13
N PHE A 4 3.62 11.93 -11.08
CA PHE A 4 2.82 11.59 -9.90
C PHE A 4 2.56 12.82 -9.04
N THR A 5 3.58 13.65 -8.85
CA THR A 5 3.46 14.93 -8.14
C THR A 5 2.53 15.89 -8.89
N ASP A 6 2.61 15.93 -10.23
CA ASP A 6 1.72 16.74 -11.07
C ASP A 6 0.25 16.30 -10.95
N ALA A 7 0.00 14.98 -10.97
CA ALA A 7 -1.33 14.42 -10.80
C ALA A 7 -1.93 14.75 -9.41
N LYS A 8 -1.13 14.62 -8.35
CA LYS A 8 -1.51 15.03 -7.00
C LYS A 8 -1.90 16.51 -6.95
N ASN A 9 -1.04 17.38 -7.50
CA ASN A 9 -1.27 18.82 -7.48
C ASN A 9 -2.54 19.21 -8.25
N LEU A 10 -2.81 18.55 -9.40
CA LEU A 10 -4.04 18.75 -10.16
C LEU A 10 -5.28 18.30 -9.37
N LEU A 11 -5.20 17.17 -8.67
CA LEU A 11 -6.29 16.66 -7.85
C LEU A 11 -6.63 17.62 -6.69
N ILE A 12 -5.59 18.10 -5.99
CA ILE A 12 -5.72 19.10 -4.92
C ILE A 12 -6.32 20.39 -5.48
N TYR A 13 -5.83 20.87 -6.63
CA TYR A 13 -6.37 22.07 -7.27
C TYR A 13 -7.86 21.90 -7.61
N ALA A 14 -8.25 20.79 -8.23
CA ALA A 14 -9.65 20.53 -8.56
C ALA A 14 -10.55 20.46 -7.31
N TYR A 15 -10.04 19.91 -6.20
CA TYR A 15 -10.72 19.93 -4.92
C TYR A 15 -10.88 21.36 -4.37
N ASP A 16 -9.80 22.14 -4.36
CA ASP A 16 -9.80 23.52 -3.86
C ASP A 16 -10.71 24.45 -4.70
N GLN A 17 -10.88 24.16 -6.00
CA GLN A 17 -11.85 24.83 -6.88
C GLN A 17 -13.30 24.34 -6.70
N GLY A 18 -13.56 23.35 -5.83
CA GLY A 18 -14.87 22.76 -5.62
C GLY A 18 -15.38 21.90 -6.79
N MET A 19 -14.51 21.53 -7.74
CA MET A 19 -14.85 20.66 -8.86
C MET A 19 -14.97 19.19 -8.42
N LEU A 20 -14.24 18.83 -7.36
CA LEU A 20 -14.29 17.53 -6.70
C LEU A 20 -14.58 17.75 -5.21
N GLY A 21 -15.12 16.73 -4.55
CA GLY A 21 -15.48 16.86 -3.15
C GLY A 21 -15.82 15.54 -2.48
N GLY A 22 -16.11 15.62 -1.20
CA GLY A 22 -16.58 14.50 -0.40
C GLY A 22 -15.48 13.56 0.11
N LYS A 23 -15.94 12.64 0.96
CA LYS A 23 -15.10 11.75 1.76
C LYS A 23 -14.05 10.97 0.96
N LEU A 24 -14.48 10.33 -0.14
CA LEU A 24 -13.60 9.50 -0.97
C LEU A 24 -12.51 10.32 -1.66
N THR A 25 -12.81 11.57 -2.04
CA THR A 25 -11.81 12.46 -2.65
C THR A 25 -10.75 12.85 -1.64
N VAL A 26 -11.15 13.25 -0.42
CA VAL A 26 -10.21 13.62 0.65
C VAL A 26 -9.37 12.42 1.07
N HIS A 27 -9.98 11.24 1.19
CA HIS A 27 -9.29 9.99 1.49
C HIS A 27 -8.25 9.61 0.42
N GLY A 28 -8.61 9.70 -0.87
CA GLY A 28 -7.67 9.45 -1.96
C GLY A 28 -6.53 10.48 -2.01
N ILE A 29 -6.80 11.76 -1.70
CA ILE A 29 -5.74 12.77 -1.58
C ILE A 29 -4.78 12.42 -0.43
N LEU A 30 -5.29 11.96 0.70
CA LEU A 30 -4.47 11.52 1.84
C LEU A 30 -3.55 10.35 1.49
N GLU A 31 -4.09 9.34 0.83
CA GLU A 31 -3.34 8.19 0.34
C GLU A 31 -2.19 8.65 -0.58
N ILE A 32 -2.48 9.50 -1.57
CA ILE A 32 -1.47 10.01 -2.50
C ILE A 32 -0.42 10.86 -1.77
N CYS A 33 -0.83 11.69 -0.80
CA CYS A 33 0.10 12.47 -0.01
C CYS A 33 1.06 11.57 0.77
N SER A 34 0.55 10.48 1.35
CA SER A 34 1.33 9.48 2.08
C SER A 34 2.39 8.81 1.20
N GLU A 35 2.02 8.42 -0.02
CA GLU A 35 2.96 7.87 -0.99
C GLU A 35 3.99 8.89 -1.51
N CYS A 36 3.63 10.18 -1.53
CA CYS A 36 4.51 11.27 -1.97
C CYS A 36 5.36 11.88 -0.85
N GLY A 37 5.15 11.50 0.42
CA GLY A 37 5.78 12.15 1.57
C GLY A 37 5.37 13.62 1.77
N ASP A 38 4.19 14.02 1.31
CA ASP A 38 3.71 15.41 1.43
C ASP A 38 2.96 15.61 2.76
N LEU A 39 3.74 15.84 3.82
CA LEU A 39 3.21 16.03 5.17
C LEU A 39 2.30 17.27 5.27
N ILE A 40 2.61 18.35 4.55
CA ILE A 40 1.86 19.62 4.66
C ILE A 40 0.42 19.43 4.16
N ASN A 41 0.26 18.88 2.95
CA ASN A 41 -1.08 18.60 2.43
C ASN A 41 -1.73 17.44 3.20
N GLY A 42 -0.95 16.42 3.59
CA GLY A 42 -1.44 15.31 4.40
C GLY A 42 -2.13 15.76 5.70
N GLU A 43 -1.48 16.61 6.50
CA GLU A 43 -2.05 17.17 7.73
C GLU A 43 -3.32 17.99 7.47
N ARG A 44 -3.30 18.83 6.42
CA ARG A 44 -4.44 19.67 6.02
C ARG A 44 -5.68 18.81 5.75
N PHE A 45 -5.53 17.81 4.88
CA PHE A 45 -6.64 16.96 4.48
C PHE A 45 -7.05 15.96 5.57
N TYR A 46 -6.13 15.54 6.43
CA TYR A 46 -6.44 14.65 7.55
C TYR A 46 -7.31 15.37 8.58
N LYS A 47 -6.95 16.61 8.91
CA LYS A 47 -7.76 17.45 9.80
C LYS A 47 -9.17 17.65 9.24
N GLU A 48 -9.28 18.01 7.97
CA GLU A 48 -10.59 18.15 7.31
C GLU A 48 -11.38 16.83 7.32
N PHE A 49 -10.70 15.70 7.11
CA PHE A 49 -11.32 14.39 7.12
C PHE A 49 -11.92 14.07 8.49
N VAL A 50 -11.16 14.26 9.58
CA VAL A 50 -11.63 14.01 10.94
C VAL A 50 -12.75 14.97 11.32
N GLU A 51 -12.67 16.24 10.93
CA GLU A 51 -13.73 17.23 11.22
C GLU A 51 -15.07 16.86 10.57
N LYS A 52 -15.06 16.25 9.38
CA LYS A 52 -16.29 15.95 8.60
C LYS A 52 -16.75 14.50 8.68
N TRP A 53 -15.84 13.55 8.89
CA TRP A 53 -16.08 12.11 8.76
C TRP A 53 -15.37 11.27 9.84
N SER A 54 -15.33 11.76 11.09
CA SER A 54 -14.68 11.08 12.23
C SER A 54 -15.21 9.68 12.57
N GLU A 55 -16.41 9.30 12.11
CA GLU A 55 -17.05 8.02 12.41
C GLU A 55 -17.02 7.05 11.23
N SER A 56 -16.38 7.43 10.12
CA SER A 56 -16.35 6.59 8.91
C SER A 56 -15.33 5.46 9.05
N ARG A 57 -15.60 4.32 8.40
CA ARG A 57 -14.68 3.17 8.36
C ARG A 57 -13.32 3.52 7.73
N GLU A 58 -13.33 4.44 6.77
CA GLU A 58 -12.13 4.97 6.11
C GLU A 58 -11.24 5.80 7.05
N LYS A 59 -11.70 6.13 8.26
CA LYS A 59 -10.87 6.77 9.27
C LYS A 59 -9.66 5.93 9.64
N ILE A 60 -9.80 4.61 9.78
CA ILE A 60 -8.69 3.75 10.21
C ILE A 60 -7.54 3.80 9.19
N SER A 61 -7.88 3.76 7.89
CA SER A 61 -6.87 3.92 6.83
C SER A 61 -6.34 5.34 6.73
N ALA A 62 -7.15 6.38 6.99
CA ALA A 62 -6.67 7.75 7.09
C ALA A 62 -5.69 7.95 8.26
N ASP A 63 -5.95 7.32 9.41
CA ASP A 63 -5.08 7.31 10.59
C ASP A 63 -3.75 6.64 10.26
N TYR A 64 -3.77 5.51 9.54
CA TYR A 64 -2.56 4.88 9.04
C TYR A 64 -1.77 5.79 8.06
N PHE A 65 -2.44 6.43 7.10
CA PHE A 65 -1.75 7.29 6.13
C PHE A 65 -1.04 8.48 6.77
N ILE A 66 -1.67 9.10 7.78
CA ILE A 66 -1.05 10.22 8.51
C ILE A 66 0.05 9.73 9.46
N ALA A 67 -0.10 8.56 10.07
CA ALA A 67 0.95 7.91 10.86
C ALA A 67 2.22 7.69 10.02
N LYS A 68 2.07 7.09 8.84
CA LYS A 68 3.15 6.89 7.87
C LYS A 68 3.81 8.22 7.47
N LEU A 69 3.02 9.27 7.19
CA LEU A 69 3.54 10.61 6.87
C LEU A 69 4.32 11.26 8.00
N ARG A 70 3.85 11.09 9.24
CA ARG A 70 4.51 11.62 10.45
C ARG A 70 5.77 10.83 10.82
N ASN A 71 6.06 9.73 10.12
CA ASN A 71 7.12 8.80 10.47
C ASN A 71 7.03 8.36 11.94
N VAL A 72 5.80 8.03 12.40
CA VAL A 72 5.64 7.42 13.73
C VAL A 72 6.38 6.08 13.78
N PRO A 73 6.75 5.58 14.97
CA PRO A 73 7.47 4.32 15.09
C PRO A 73 6.82 3.17 14.29
N THR A 74 7.63 2.34 13.65
CA THR A 74 7.16 1.25 12.78
C THR A 74 6.17 0.32 13.50
N MET A 75 6.36 0.06 14.80
CA MET A 75 5.41 -0.71 15.62
C MET A 75 4.01 -0.10 15.67
N GLU A 76 3.90 1.22 15.85
CA GLU A 76 2.60 1.90 15.85
C GLU A 76 1.95 1.87 14.46
N GLN A 77 2.77 1.96 13.40
CA GLN A 77 2.28 1.79 12.02
C GLN A 77 1.74 0.37 11.79
N ILE A 78 2.43 -0.65 12.30
CA ILE A 78 2.02 -2.06 12.22
C ILE A 78 0.65 -2.25 12.88
N GLU A 79 0.46 -1.77 14.12
CA GLU A 79 -0.80 -1.91 14.85
C GLU A 79 -1.98 -1.31 14.06
N LEU A 80 -1.81 -0.10 13.52
CA LEU A 80 -2.85 0.55 12.69
C LEU A 80 -3.13 -0.25 11.41
N LEU A 81 -2.09 -0.78 10.79
CA LEU A 81 -2.20 -1.51 9.53
C LEU A 81 -2.82 -2.90 9.71
N GLU A 82 -2.57 -3.57 10.84
CA GLU A 82 -3.23 -4.81 11.20
C GLU A 82 -4.76 -4.61 11.30
N VAL A 83 -5.19 -3.52 11.95
CA VAL A 83 -6.62 -3.16 12.02
C VAL A 83 -7.17 -2.88 10.62
N CYS A 84 -6.42 -2.16 9.77
CA CYS A 84 -6.81 -1.95 8.38
C CYS A 84 -7.01 -3.27 7.63
N CYS A 85 -6.10 -4.24 7.80
CA CYS A 85 -6.18 -5.55 7.16
C CYS A 85 -7.35 -6.41 7.68
N GLN A 86 -7.74 -6.25 8.95
CA GLN A 86 -8.89 -6.94 9.53
C GLN A 86 -10.22 -6.41 8.97
N GLU A 87 -10.32 -5.09 8.79
CA GLU A 87 -11.52 -4.44 8.25
C GLU A 87 -11.62 -4.56 6.72
N ASP A 88 -10.48 -4.46 6.01
CA ASP A 88 -10.40 -4.49 4.55
C ASP A 88 -9.26 -5.42 4.08
N PHE A 89 -9.63 -6.68 3.83
CA PHE A 89 -8.68 -7.72 3.45
C PHE A 89 -8.23 -7.58 1.99
N ARG A 90 -7.22 -6.73 1.76
CA ARG A 90 -6.67 -6.44 0.43
C ARG A 90 -5.19 -6.80 0.28
N GLU A 91 -4.81 -7.07 -0.96
CA GLU A 91 -3.45 -7.53 -1.32
C GLU A 91 -2.38 -6.47 -1.04
N ASP A 92 -2.71 -5.19 -1.24
CA ASP A 92 -1.83 -4.04 -1.03
C ASP A 92 -1.54 -3.78 0.46
N TRP A 93 -2.58 -3.86 1.30
CA TRP A 93 -2.44 -3.73 2.74
C TRP A 93 -1.60 -4.83 3.35
N LEU A 94 -1.89 -6.09 3.00
CA LEU A 94 -1.11 -7.23 3.48
C LEU A 94 0.36 -7.15 3.03
N TYR A 95 0.61 -6.73 1.80
CA TYR A 95 1.98 -6.57 1.32
C TYR A 95 2.71 -5.46 2.08
N SER A 96 2.06 -4.31 2.30
CA SER A 96 2.61 -3.22 3.11
C SER A 96 2.94 -3.68 4.53
N LEU A 97 2.07 -4.49 5.12
CA LEU A 97 2.27 -5.07 6.45
C LEU A 97 3.47 -6.03 6.47
N ALA A 98 3.63 -6.87 5.45
CA ALA A 98 4.81 -7.73 5.33
C ALA A 98 6.12 -6.93 5.24
N CYS A 99 6.12 -5.79 4.53
CA CYS A 99 7.26 -4.90 4.47
C CYS A 99 7.58 -4.27 5.84
N LEU A 100 6.59 -3.84 6.61
CA LEU A 100 6.84 -3.28 7.95
C LEU A 100 7.43 -4.33 8.90
N TYR A 101 6.99 -5.59 8.83
CA TYR A 101 7.59 -6.69 9.61
C TYR A 101 9.03 -6.99 9.19
N ASP A 102 9.33 -6.93 7.89
CA ASP A 102 10.70 -7.04 7.36
C ASP A 102 11.61 -5.95 7.92
N GLU A 103 11.12 -4.70 7.98
CA GLU A 103 11.87 -3.55 8.50
C GLU A 103 12.25 -3.69 9.98
N ILE A 104 11.38 -4.26 10.81
CA ILE A 104 11.67 -4.50 12.23
C ILE A 104 12.42 -5.82 12.49
N GLY A 105 12.66 -6.61 11.44
CA GLY A 105 13.34 -7.91 11.53
C GLY A 105 12.47 -9.06 12.03
N ASP A 106 11.15 -8.90 12.08
CA ASP A 106 10.21 -9.98 12.42
C ASP A 106 9.96 -10.88 11.20
N SER A 107 10.93 -11.75 10.96
CA SER A 107 10.91 -12.70 9.85
C SER A 107 9.74 -13.68 9.89
N GLU A 108 9.26 -14.07 11.08
CA GLU A 108 8.19 -15.05 11.24
C GLU A 108 6.85 -14.47 10.78
N SER A 109 6.53 -13.26 11.25
CA SER A 109 5.33 -12.53 10.84
C SER A 109 5.38 -12.17 9.36
N CYS A 110 6.53 -11.69 8.86
CA CYS A 110 6.71 -11.38 7.43
C CYS A 110 6.43 -12.59 6.54
N VAL A 111 7.00 -13.76 6.85
CA VAL A 111 6.79 -14.99 6.07
C VAL A 111 5.33 -15.46 6.16
N SER A 112 4.72 -15.37 7.34
CA SER A 112 3.30 -15.72 7.54
C SER A 112 2.37 -14.88 6.67
N ILE A 113 2.57 -13.56 6.64
CA ILE A 113 1.79 -12.65 5.79
C ILE A 113 2.06 -12.93 4.31
N CYS A 114 3.31 -13.14 3.90
CA CYS A 114 3.64 -13.49 2.51
C CYS A 114 2.92 -14.76 2.04
N HIS A 115 2.87 -15.81 2.87
CA HIS A 115 2.10 -17.01 2.57
C HIS A 115 0.60 -16.72 2.43
N LYS A 116 0.01 -15.90 3.30
CA LYS A 116 -1.39 -15.48 3.17
C LYS A 116 -1.63 -14.79 1.83
N ILE A 117 -0.77 -13.85 1.43
CA ILE A 117 -0.90 -13.15 0.14
C ILE A 117 -0.88 -14.15 -1.01
N ILE A 118 0.09 -15.07 -1.04
CA ILE A 118 0.23 -16.08 -2.10
C ILE A 118 -0.99 -17.01 -2.13
N PHE A 119 -1.46 -17.46 -0.97
CA PHE A 119 -2.58 -18.38 -0.84
C PHE A 119 -3.90 -17.75 -1.32
N TYR A 120 -4.20 -16.52 -0.88
CA TYR A 120 -5.49 -15.89 -1.17
C TYR A 120 -5.53 -15.19 -2.54
N PHE A 121 -4.43 -14.58 -2.97
CA PHE A 121 -4.42 -13.74 -4.18
C PHE A 121 -3.70 -14.38 -5.37
N GLY A 122 -2.96 -15.47 -5.15
CA GLY A 122 -2.40 -16.28 -6.22
C GLY A 122 -1.43 -15.49 -7.10
N THR A 123 -1.83 -15.13 -8.33
CA THR A 123 -0.93 -14.54 -9.34
C THR A 123 -0.99 -13.00 -9.45
N GLY A 124 -1.44 -12.31 -8.40
CA GLY A 124 -1.39 -10.85 -8.33
C GLY A 124 0.03 -10.27 -8.41
N GLU A 125 0.12 -8.96 -8.61
CA GLU A 125 1.42 -8.26 -8.59
C GLU A 125 2.06 -8.34 -7.20
N TYR A 126 1.27 -8.17 -6.15
CA TYR A 126 1.78 -8.22 -4.78
C TYR A 126 2.08 -9.65 -4.34
N ALA A 127 1.37 -10.67 -4.83
CA ALA A 127 1.75 -12.06 -4.59
C ALA A 127 3.13 -12.40 -5.17
N LYS A 128 3.50 -11.80 -6.32
CA LYS A 128 4.87 -11.90 -6.83
C LYS A 128 5.88 -11.21 -5.90
N LYS A 129 5.58 -9.98 -5.50
CA LYS A 129 6.43 -9.23 -4.57
C LYS A 129 6.58 -9.95 -3.22
N ALA A 130 5.53 -10.63 -2.75
CA ALA A 130 5.56 -11.46 -1.54
C ALA A 130 6.46 -12.69 -1.70
N VAL A 131 6.42 -13.36 -2.86
CA VAL A 131 7.38 -14.45 -3.16
C VAL A 131 8.83 -13.94 -3.18
N GLU A 132 9.05 -12.75 -3.78
CA GLU A 132 10.38 -12.12 -3.82
C GLU A 132 10.87 -11.75 -2.42
N LEU A 133 10.01 -11.15 -1.59
CA LEU A 133 10.31 -10.80 -0.20
C LEU A 133 10.63 -12.07 0.62
N ARG A 134 9.82 -13.11 0.48
CA ARG A 134 10.01 -14.39 1.16
C ARG A 134 11.31 -15.10 0.78
N GLN A 135 11.82 -14.89 -0.43
CA GLN A 135 13.08 -15.50 -0.87
C GLN A 135 14.27 -15.06 -0.01
N ASN A 136 14.20 -13.91 0.64
CA ASN A 136 15.24 -13.42 1.56
C ASN A 136 15.31 -14.22 2.86
N TYR A 137 14.24 -14.93 3.23
CA TYR A 137 14.10 -15.64 4.50
C TYR A 137 14.30 -17.16 4.41
N GLY A 138 14.58 -17.68 3.21
CA GLY A 138 14.87 -19.10 3.03
C GLY A 138 14.49 -19.63 1.65
N GLU A 139 14.53 -20.96 1.52
CA GLU A 139 14.22 -21.60 0.25
C GLU A 139 12.72 -21.54 -0.06
N LEU A 140 12.41 -21.01 -1.24
CA LEU A 140 11.08 -21.08 -1.83
C LEU A 140 10.67 -22.54 -2.05
N THR A 141 9.40 -22.83 -1.77
CA THR A 141 8.77 -24.11 -2.15
C THR A 141 8.80 -24.29 -3.67
N LYS A 142 8.63 -25.54 -4.12
CA LYS A 142 8.65 -25.86 -5.56
C LYS A 142 7.54 -25.10 -6.31
N GLU A 143 6.39 -24.95 -5.67
CA GLU A 143 5.19 -24.28 -6.15
C GLU A 143 5.45 -22.78 -6.31
N GLU A 144 5.95 -22.10 -5.27
CA GLU A 144 6.31 -20.67 -5.30
C GLU A 144 7.37 -20.37 -6.36
N ARG A 145 8.39 -21.23 -6.46
CA ARG A 145 9.45 -21.10 -7.47
C ARG A 145 8.91 -21.25 -8.90
N LYS A 146 7.96 -22.16 -9.12
CA LYS A 146 7.31 -22.35 -10.42
C LYS A 146 6.45 -21.14 -10.79
N GLN A 147 5.77 -20.55 -9.81
CA GLN A 147 4.94 -19.37 -9.98
C GLN A 147 5.78 -18.13 -10.33
N LEU A 148 6.89 -17.90 -9.62
CA LEU A 148 7.84 -16.82 -9.92
C LEU A 148 8.40 -16.96 -11.34
N LYS A 149 8.80 -18.17 -11.75
CA LYS A 149 9.28 -18.45 -13.11
C LYS A 149 8.23 -18.13 -14.18
N LYS A 150 6.98 -18.58 -13.99
CA LYS A 150 5.87 -18.33 -14.93
C LYS A 150 5.59 -16.83 -15.10
N GLN A 151 5.57 -16.08 -14.00
CA GLN A 151 5.40 -14.62 -13.98
C GLN A 151 6.53 -13.89 -14.71
N ASN A 152 7.79 -14.25 -14.42
CA ASN A 152 8.96 -13.62 -15.04
C ASN A 152 8.97 -13.80 -16.56
N ILE A 153 8.61 -15.00 -17.04
CA ILE A 153 8.45 -15.29 -18.47
C ILE A 153 7.33 -14.41 -19.06
N MET A 154 6.17 -14.32 -18.39
CA MET A 154 5.04 -13.52 -18.87
C MET A 154 5.36 -12.00 -18.93
N MET A 155 6.11 -11.47 -17.97
CA MET A 155 6.60 -10.09 -18.01
C MET A 155 7.57 -9.84 -19.17
N MET A 156 8.46 -10.79 -19.44
CA MET A 156 9.39 -10.71 -20.57
C MET A 156 8.63 -10.63 -21.90
N TYR A 157 7.59 -11.45 -22.09
CA TYR A 157 6.72 -11.38 -23.26
C TYR A 157 5.94 -10.06 -23.37
N LYS A 158 5.44 -9.51 -22.26
CA LYS A 158 4.77 -8.19 -22.26
C LYS A 158 5.73 -7.06 -22.63
N LYS A 159 6.97 -7.09 -22.16
CA LYS A 159 8.00 -6.10 -22.52
C LYS A 159 8.36 -6.17 -24.01
N LEU A 160 8.50 -7.38 -24.55
CA LEU A 160 8.75 -7.59 -25.99
C LEU A 160 7.60 -7.07 -26.86
N LYS A 161 6.34 -7.22 -26.44
CA LYS A 161 5.18 -6.66 -27.15
C LYS A 161 5.04 -5.14 -27.05
N LYS A 162 5.57 -4.51 -25.99
CA LYS A 162 5.58 -3.04 -25.83
C LYS A 162 6.74 -2.33 -26.55
N SER A 163 7.73 -3.08 -27.06
CA SER A 163 8.86 -2.56 -27.85
C SER A 163 8.67 -2.70 -29.37
N LYS A 164 7.45 -3.01 -29.82
CA LYS A 164 7.01 -2.94 -31.23
C LYS A 164 5.90 -1.91 -31.32
#